data_AF-A0A522Y1E5-F1
#
_entry.id   AF-A0A522Y1E5-F1
#
_cell.length_a   1.000
_cell.length_b   1.000
_cell.length_c   1.000
_cell.angle_alpha   90.00
_cell.angle_beta   90.00
_cell.angle_gamma   90.00
#
_symmetry.space_group_name_H-M   'P 1'
#
loop_
_entity.id
_entity.type
_entity.pdbx_description
1 polymer ?
#
loop_
_entity_poly.entity_id
_entity_poly.type
_entity_poly.pdbx_seq_one_letter_code
_entity_poly.pdbx_strand_id
1 'polypeptide(L)' 'MKYIPPKKLKVLMGLFFGTGIWGIIYGLWIHHPPIPYLTVFGVINLSLGGLCGYLFLTQEPRSSSKGKK' A
#
# COMPACT_ATOMS: atom_id res chain seq x y z
N MET A 1 -16.86 3.66 8.43
CA MET A 1 -15.52 3.02 8.45
C MET A 1 -14.78 3.47 9.71
N LYS A 2 -14.00 2.59 10.35
CA LYS A 2 -13.22 2.98 11.54
C LYS A 2 -12.02 3.84 11.10
N TYR A 3 -11.85 5.01 11.72
CA TYR A 3 -10.74 5.92 11.41
C TYR A 3 -9.38 5.25 11.68
N ILE A 4 -8.48 5.32 10.70
CA ILE A 4 -7.13 4.76 10.78
C ILE A 4 -6.16 5.93 10.84
N PRO A 5 -5.20 5.97 11.79
CA PRO A 5 -4.25 7.06 11.85
C PRO A 5 -3.49 7.22 10.52
N PRO A 6 -3.41 8.45 9.95
CA PRO A 6 -2.84 8.68 8.62
C PRO A 6 -1.37 8.25 8.53
N LYS A 7 -0.63 8.35 9.64
CA LYS A 7 0.75 7.85 9.72
C LYS A 7 0.84 6.34 9.47
N LYS A 8 -0.07 5.56 10.07
CA LYS A 8 -0.10 4.09 9.89
C LYS A 8 -0.48 3.73 8.46
N LEU A 9 -1.44 4.45 7.90
CA LEU A 9 -1.91 4.21 6.53
C LEU A 9 -0.84 4.55 5.48
N LYS A 10 -0.07 5.63 5.71
CA LYS A 10 1.07 6.00 4.86
C LYS A 10 2.19 4.95 4.90
N VAL A 11 2.49 4.41 6.09
CA VAL A 11 3.47 3.31 6.24
C VAL A 11 2.97 2.04 5.54
N LEU A 12 1.69 1.69 5.74
CA LEU A 12 1.08 0.50 5.14
C LEU A 12 1.05 0.59 3.60
N MET A 13 0.68 1.75 3.07
CA MET A 13 0.74 2.06 1.64
C MET A 13 2.15 1.87 1.08
N GLY A 14 3.16 2.44 1.74
CA GLY A 14 4.56 2.31 1.32
C GLY A 14 5.06 0.86 1.35
N LEU A 15 4.68 0.10 2.37
CA LEU A 15 4.98 -1.33 2.46
C LEU A 15 4.39 -2.12 1.29
N PHE A 16 3.11 -1.92 1.00
CA PHE A 16 2.42 -2.63 -0.08
C PHE A 16 2.93 -2.26 -1.47
N PHE A 17 3.21 -0.99 -1.74
CA PHE A 17 3.82 -0.60 -3.02
C PHE A 17 5.25 -1.12 -3.15
N GLY A 18 6.06 -1.02 -2.08
CA GLY A 18 7.44 -1.49 -2.10
C GLY A 18 7.52 -3.00 -2.35
N THR A 19 6.78 -3.80 -1.58
CA THR A 19 6.77 -5.26 -1.75
C THR A 19 6.10 -5.68 -3.06
N GLY A 20 5.07 -4.96 -3.50
CA GLY A 20 4.39 -5.21 -4.77
C GLY A 20 5.30 -5.02 -5.97
N ILE A 21 5.97 -3.87 -6.06
CA ILE A 21 6.95 -3.57 -7.12
C ILE A 21 8.10 -4.58 -7.09
N TRP A 22 8.65 -4.85 -5.90
CA TRP A 22 9.74 -5.81 -5.76
C TRP A 22 9.34 -7.23 -6.19
N GLY A 23 8.14 -7.69 -5.82
CA GLY A 23 7.63 -9.01 -6.19
C GLY A 23 7.41 -9.15 -7.70
N ILE A 24 6.95 -8.09 -8.37
CA ILE A 24 6.80 -8.07 -9.84
C ILE A 24 8.17 -8.16 -10.51
N ILE A 25 9.12 -7.30 -10.12
CA ILE A 25 10.47 -7.28 -10.71
C ILE A 25 11.16 -8.63 -10.48
N TYR A 26 11.13 -9.13 -9.25
CA TYR A 26 11.80 -10.39 -8.94
C TYR A 26 11.19 -11.58 -9.69
N GLY A 27 9.86 -11.68 -9.70
CA GLY A 27 9.14 -12.82 -10.28
C GLY A 27 9.24 -12.90 -11.80
N LEU A 28 9.49 -11.76 -12.46
CA LEU A 28 9.52 -11.67 -13.92
C LEU A 28 10.93 -11.52 -14.51
N TRP A 29 11.82 -10.77 -13.85
CA TRP A 29 13.12 -10.37 -14.41
C TRP A 29 14.34 -10.94 -13.68
N ILE A 30 14.23 -11.25 -12.38
CA ILE A 30 15.39 -11.72 -11.59
C ILE A 30 15.41 -13.24 -11.53
N HIS A 31 14.26 -13.88 -11.37
CA HIS A 31 14.17 -15.32 -11.23
C HIS A 31 13.92 -16.02 -12.59
N HIS A 32 14.75 -17.00 -12.92
CA HIS A 32 14.61 -17.83 -14.11
C HIS A 32 14.54 -19.32 -13.73
N PRO A 33 13.49 -20.05 -14.17
CA PRO A 33 12.36 -19.60 -15.00
C PRO A 33 11.38 -18.69 -14.22
N PRO A 34 10.67 -17.76 -14.87
CA PRO A 34 9.80 -16.80 -14.18
C PRO A 34 8.72 -17.47 -13.31
N ILE A 35 8.40 -16.83 -12.17
CA ILE A 35 7.41 -17.34 -11.21
C ILE A 35 6.12 -16.49 -11.33
N PRO A 36 5.13 -16.93 -12.11
CA PRO A 36 3.93 -16.12 -12.38
C PRO A 36 3.14 -15.82 -11.10
N TYR A 37 3.11 -16.75 -10.14
CA TYR A 37 2.44 -16.56 -8.85
C TYR A 37 3.03 -15.40 -8.03
N LEU A 38 4.34 -15.15 -8.15
CA LEU A 38 5.00 -14.05 -7.44
C LEU A 38 4.63 -12.70 -8.06
N THR A 39 4.55 -12.65 -9.39
CA THR A 39 4.07 -11.47 -10.12
C THR A 39 2.61 -11.17 -9.78
N VAL A 40 1.74 -12.19 -9.73
CA VAL A 40 0.33 -12.03 -9.31
C VAL A 40 0.25 -11.51 -7.88
N PHE A 41 1.05 -12.06 -6.96
CA PHE A 41 1.15 -11.55 -5.58
C PHE A 41 1.62 -10.09 -5.51
N GLY A 42 2.55 -9.71 -6.39
CA GLY A 42 3.01 -8.34 -6.52
C GLY A 42 1.94 -7.38 -7.00
N VAL A 43 1.12 -7.79 -7.99
CA VAL A 43 -0.04 -7.02 -8.48
C VAL A 43 -1.11 -6.85 -7.40
N ILE A 44 -1.38 -7.89 -6.61
CA ILE A 44 -2.32 -7.83 -5.47
C ILE A 44 -1.81 -6.82 -4.43
N ASN A 45 -0.52 -6.86 -4.08
CA ASN A 45 0.09 -5.88 -3.18
C ASN A 45 0.01 -4.45 -3.73
N LEU A 46 0.23 -4.26 -5.03
CA LEU A 46 0.08 -2.96 -5.68
C LEU A 46 -1.36 -2.43 -5.54
N SER A 47 -2.35 -3.31 -5.71
CA SER A 47 -3.78 -3.00 -5.58
C SER A 47 -4.15 -2.65 -4.14
N LEU A 48 -3.62 -3.38 -3.15
CA LEU A 48 -3.79 -3.09 -1.72
C LEU A 48 -3.13 -1.76 -1.33
N GLY A 49 -1.97 -1.44 -1.90
CA GLY A 49 -1.32 -0.14 -1.77
C GLY A 49 -2.20 0.99 -2.31
N GLY A 50 -2.77 0.79 -3.50
CA GLY A 50 -3.74 1.70 -4.12
C GLY A 50 -4.98 1.91 -3.25
N LEU A 51 -5.55 0.83 -2.69
CA LEU A 51 -6.67 0.91 -1.76
C LEU A 51 -6.31 1.67 -0.48
N CYS A 52 -5.13 1.45 0.08
CA CYS A 52 -4.64 2.21 1.23
C CYS A 52 -4.48 3.70 0.90
N GLY A 53 -3.99 4.03 -0.30
CA GLY A 53 -3.90 5.40 -0.80
C GLY A 53 -5.29 6.03 -0.97
N TYR A 54 -6.25 5.30 -1.54
CA TYR A 54 -7.64 5.74 -1.64
C TYR A 54 -8.24 6.04 -0.26
N LEU A 55 -8.07 5.12 0.70
CA LEU A 55 -8.50 5.34 2.09
C LEU A 55 -7.77 6.51 2.75
N PHE A 56 -6.52 6.77 2.41
CA PHE A 56 -5.75 7.90 2.94
C PHE A 56 -6.30 9.24 2.44
N LEU A 57 -6.75 9.30 1.19
CA LEU A 57 -7.32 10.50 0.57
C LEU A 57 -8.78 10.73 0.97
N THR A 58 -9.55 9.67 1.19
CA THR A 58 -11.01 9.74 1.47
C THR A 58 -11.36 9.76 2.95
N GLN A 59 -10.41 9.49 3.84
CA GLN A 59 -10.64 9.67 5.27
C GLN A 59 -10.78 11.16 5.60
N GLU A 60 -12.00 11.61 5.85
CA GLU A 60 -12.24 12.93 6.43
C GLU A 60 -11.46 13.06 7.75
N PRO A 61 -10.72 14.17 7.96
CA PRO A 61 -10.04 14.41 9.21
C PRO A 61 -11.08 14.42 10.32
N ARG A 62 -10.90 13.57 11.34
CA ARG A 62 -11.76 13.53 12.53
C ARG A 62 -11.57 14.82 13.34
N SER A 63 -12.15 15.92 12.86
CA SER A 63 -12.06 17.26 13.42
C SER A 63 -10.64 17.76 13.65
N SER A 64 -10.33 18.91 13.09
CA SER A 64 -9.31 19.81 13.62
C SER A 64 -9.75 20.32 15.01
N SER A 65 -9.88 19.42 16.00
CA SER A 65 -10.00 19.71 17.42
C SER A 65 -8.69 19.33 18.11
N LYS A 66 -7.59 19.80 17.52
CA LYS A 66 -6.41 20.26 18.26
C LYS A 66 -6.37 21.74 17.95
N GLY A 67 -7.03 22.56 18.76
CA GLY A 67 -6.43 22.95 20.02
C GLY A 67 -5.13 23.67 19.70
N LYS A 68 -5.24 24.97 19.39
CA LYS A 68 -4.12 25.89 19.52
C LYS A 68 -3.55 25.68 20.93
N LYS A 69 -2.29 25.27 21.03
CA LYS A 69 -1.37 25.57 22.14
C LYS A 69 0.02 25.09 21.75
#